data_AF-A0A6G4ZX02-F1
#
_entry.id   AF-A0A6G4ZX02-F1
#
_cell.length_a   1.000
_cell.length_b   1.000
_cell.length_c   1.000
_cell.angle_alpha   90.00
_cell.angle_beta   90.00
_cell.angle_gamma   90.00
#
_symmetry.space_group_name_H-M   'P 1'
#
loop_
_entity.id
_entity.type
_entity.pdbx_description
1 polymer ?
#
loop_
_entity_poly.entity_id
_entity_poly.type
_entity_poly.pdbx_seq_one_letter_code
_entity_poly.pdbx_strand_id
1 'polypeptide(L)'
;SKISILDEHSCEAEVNIFFEELGTGSPSDVKDAAEGGDDVEHERSSDTEVSLHRISDADGELKVERVGEKPLAHTLLDPNDCFLLDGGMSGLFVWVGKGASAKERKESMLLAQVCSRTCD
;
A
#
# COMPACT_ATOMS: atom_id res chain seq x y z
N SER A 1 21.44 -2.64 14.81
CA SER A 1 20.61 -1.47 14.48
C SER A 1 20.55 -0.56 15.68
N LYS A 2 20.82 0.74 15.49
CA LYS A 2 20.69 1.75 16.54
C LYS A 2 19.37 2.48 16.30
N ILE A 3 18.49 2.52 17.29
CA ILE A 3 17.24 3.28 17.25
C ILE A 3 17.47 4.51 18.13
N SER A 4 17.31 5.70 17.55
CA SER A 4 17.32 6.97 18.28
C SER A 4 15.90 7.53 18.24
N ILE A 5 15.33 7.84 19.40
CA ILE A 5 14.01 8.47 19.52
C ILE A 5 14.25 9.94 19.81
N LEU A 6 13.69 10.80 18.98
CA LEU A 6 13.75 12.25 19.12
C LEU A 6 12.39 12.75 19.62
N ASP A 7 12.42 13.72 20.52
CA ASP A 7 11.25 14.40 21.06
C ASP A 7 11.51 15.91 21.22
N GLU A 8 10.53 16.64 21.77
CA GLU A 8 10.60 18.10 21.97
C GLU A 8 11.72 18.55 22.93
N HIS A 9 12.32 17.64 23.70
CA HIS A 9 13.41 17.92 24.64
C HIS A 9 14.78 17.48 24.12
N SER A 10 14.84 16.93 22.90
CA SER A 10 16.09 16.51 22.27
C SER A 10 16.97 17.71 21.95
N CYS A 11 18.30 17.51 22.00
CA CYS A 11 19.23 18.61 21.76
C CYS A 11 19.32 18.95 20.28
N GLU A 12 19.64 20.21 19.98
CA GLU A 12 19.77 20.72 18.60
C GLU A 12 20.72 19.87 17.75
N ALA A 13 21.77 19.30 18.35
CA ALA A 13 22.69 18.40 17.65
C ALA A 13 22.03 17.10 17.16
N GLU A 14 21.15 16.49 17.95
CA GLU A 14 20.43 15.26 17.56
C GLU A 14 19.35 15.56 16.51
N VAL A 15 18.71 16.72 16.64
CA VAL A 15 17.73 17.21 15.65
C VAL A 15 18.42 17.52 14.32
N ASN A 16 19.61 18.13 14.32
CA ASN A 16 20.36 18.40 13.11
C ASN A 16 20.79 17.09 12.42
N ILE A 17 21.22 16.07 13.16
CA ILE A 17 21.52 14.74 12.58
C ILE A 17 20.29 14.17 11.88
N PHE A 18 19.10 14.31 12.47
CA PHE A 18 17.85 13.83 11.84
C PHE A 18 17.58 14.50 10.49
N PHE A 19 17.66 15.83 10.41
CA PHE A 19 17.43 16.56 9.17
C PHE A 19 18.57 16.40 8.15
N GLU A 20 19.81 16.18 8.61
CA GLU A 20 20.93 15.79 7.76
C GLU A 20 20.70 14.40 7.11
N GLU A 21 20.24 13.41 7.88
CA GLU A 21 19.89 12.08 7.37
C GLU A 21 18.69 12.12 6.41
N LEU A 22 17.72 13.01 6.66
CA LEU A 22 16.60 13.26 5.74
C LEU A 22 17.06 13.95 4.43
N GLY A 23 18.26 14.54 4.44
CA GLY A 23 18.91 15.18 3.29
C GLY A 23 18.63 16.67 3.14
N THR A 24 17.54 17.18 3.73
CA THR A 24 17.16 18.61 3.73
C THR A 24 16.16 18.91 4.86
N GLY A 25 16.06 20.18 5.27
CA GLY A 25 14.99 20.68 6.15
C GLY A 25 15.48 21.18 7.50
N SER A 26 14.56 21.73 8.28
CA SER A 26 14.80 22.22 9.63
C SER A 26 13.53 22.06 10.49
N PRO A 27 13.63 22.13 11.83
CA PRO A 27 12.47 22.09 12.71
C PRO A 27 11.41 23.15 12.38
N SER A 28 11.84 24.31 11.88
CA SER A 28 10.96 25.39 11.46
C SER A 28 10.16 25.10 10.18
N ASP A 29 10.56 24.10 9.40
CA ASP A 29 9.84 23.67 8.18
C ASP A 29 8.76 22.62 8.49
N VAL A 30 8.68 22.14 9.74
CA VAL A 30 7.68 21.17 10.19
C VAL A 30 6.35 21.90 10.37
N LYS A 31 5.33 21.45 9.64
CA LYS A 31 3.97 22.00 9.71
C LYS A 31 3.34 21.76 11.08
N ASP A 32 2.45 22.67 11.48
CA ASP A 32 1.68 22.49 12.69
C ASP A 32 0.57 21.45 12.49
N ALA A 33 0.05 20.93 13.61
CA ALA A 33 -0.95 19.87 13.60
C ALA A 33 -2.24 20.27 12.87
N ALA A 34 -2.63 21.56 12.83
CA ALA A 34 -3.86 21.97 12.15
C ALA A 34 -3.72 21.89 10.62
N GLU A 35 -2.51 22.04 10.07
CA GLU A 35 -2.23 21.84 8.66
C GLU A 35 -2.08 20.36 8.26
N GLY A 36 -1.94 19.45 9.24
CA GLY A 36 -1.87 18.01 9.02
C GLY A 36 -3.21 17.36 8.64
N GLY A 37 -4.32 18.06 8.86
CA GLY A 37 -5.68 17.54 8.64
C GLY A 37 -6.25 16.81 9.86
N ASP A 38 -7.49 16.33 9.72
CA ASP A 38 -8.14 15.51 10.76
C ASP A 38 -7.79 14.03 10.55
N ASP A 39 -7.08 13.44 11.52
CA ASP A 39 -6.71 12.02 11.53
C ASP A 39 -7.92 11.10 11.28
N VAL A 40 -9.09 11.44 11.83
CA VAL A 40 -10.31 10.65 11.66
C VAL A 40 -10.80 10.70 10.22
N GLU A 41 -10.72 11.86 9.56
CA GLU A 41 -11.12 12.01 8.17
C GLU A 41 -10.15 11.29 7.22
N HIS A 42 -8.86 11.34 7.54
CA HIS A 42 -7.81 10.64 6.80
C HIS A 42 -7.95 9.10 6.89
N GLU A 43 -8.20 8.57 8.08
CA GLU A 43 -8.48 7.15 8.29
C GLU A 43 -9.73 6.70 7.53
N ARG A 44 -10.80 7.51 7.52
CA ARG A 44 -12.02 7.19 6.77
C ARG A 44 -11.80 7.17 5.25
N SER A 45 -10.98 8.08 4.74
CA SER A 45 -10.72 8.19 3.30
C SER A 45 -9.85 7.04 2.81
N SER A 46 -8.77 6.74 3.53
CA SER A 46 -7.92 5.57 3.28
C SER A 46 -8.68 4.24 3.45
N ASP A 47 -9.77 4.24 4.23
CA ASP A 47 -10.61 3.05 4.35
C ASP A 47 -11.35 2.72 3.03
N THR A 48 -11.73 3.73 2.25
CA THR A 48 -12.58 3.59 1.05
C THR A 48 -11.86 3.14 -0.22
N GLU A 49 -10.53 3.24 -0.28
CA GLU A 49 -9.77 2.96 -1.52
C GLU A 49 -9.43 1.48 -1.71
N VAL A 50 -9.86 0.60 -0.78
CA VAL A 50 -9.47 -0.81 -0.80
C VAL A 50 -10.31 -1.63 -1.77
N SER A 51 -9.66 -2.22 -2.78
CA SER A 51 -10.32 -3.09 -3.75
C SER A 51 -9.54 -4.37 -4.05
N LEU A 52 -10.27 -5.47 -4.19
CA LEU A 52 -9.72 -6.79 -4.47
C LEU A 52 -10.11 -7.22 -5.89
N HIS A 53 -9.10 -7.57 -6.69
CA HIS A 53 -9.25 -8.06 -8.05
C HIS A 53 -8.79 -9.52 -8.12
N ARG A 54 -9.57 -10.38 -8.79
CA ARG A 54 -9.20 -11.76 -9.12
C ARG A 54 -8.67 -11.81 -10.54
N ILE A 55 -7.63 -12.61 -10.72
CA ILE A 55 -6.95 -12.87 -11.99
C ILE A 55 -7.01 -14.38 -12.21
N SER A 56 -7.87 -14.80 -13.14
CA SER A 56 -8.15 -16.23 -13.42
C SER A 56 -8.14 -16.52 -14.91
N ASP A 57 -7.63 -17.67 -15.30
CA ASP A 57 -7.66 -18.20 -16.67
C ASP A 57 -8.54 -19.45 -16.85
N ALA A 58 -9.40 -19.76 -15.88
CA ALA A 58 -10.23 -20.97 -15.85
C ALA A 58 -11.13 -21.17 -17.09
N ASP A 59 -11.57 -20.09 -17.75
CA ASP A 59 -12.37 -20.14 -18.97
C ASP A 59 -11.54 -20.31 -20.27
N GLY A 60 -10.22 -20.46 -20.15
CA GLY A 60 -9.28 -20.52 -21.28
C GLY A 60 -8.72 -19.15 -21.69
N GLU A 61 -9.33 -18.06 -21.23
CA GLU A 61 -8.84 -16.68 -21.38
C GLU A 61 -8.56 -16.06 -20.02
N LEU A 62 -7.48 -15.29 -19.92
CA LEU A 62 -7.10 -14.62 -18.67
C LEU A 62 -8.00 -13.39 -18.47
N LYS A 63 -8.70 -13.35 -17.34
CA LYS A 63 -9.62 -12.28 -16.97
C LYS A 63 -9.20 -11.67 -15.65
N VAL A 64 -9.36 -10.35 -15.56
CA VAL A 64 -9.22 -9.58 -14.34
C VAL A 64 -10.59 -9.05 -13.97
N GLU A 65 -11.07 -9.39 -12.78
CA GLU A 65 -12.38 -8.95 -12.32
C GLU A 65 -12.30 -8.44 -10.87
N ARG A 66 -13.09 -7.42 -10.57
CA ARG A 66 -13.17 -6.89 -9.21
C ARG A 66 -14.13 -7.76 -8.39
N VAL A 67 -13.59 -8.46 -7.40
CA VAL A 67 -14.32 -9.45 -6.60
C VAL A 67 -14.76 -8.94 -5.24
N GLY A 68 -14.26 -7.79 -4.80
CA GLY A 68 -14.70 -7.22 -3.53
C GLY A 68 -14.14 -5.84 -3.21
N GLU A 69 -14.84 -5.22 -2.27
CA GLU A 69 -14.45 -4.04 -1.49
C GLU A 69 -14.49 -4.43 0.00
N LYS A 70 -14.11 -3.51 0.89
CA LYS A 70 -14.29 -3.74 2.32
C LYS A 70 -15.76 -4.03 2.67
N PRO A 71 -16.04 -4.93 3.64
CA PRO A 71 -15.07 -5.76 4.37
C PRO A 71 -14.59 -6.97 3.55
N LEU A 72 -13.27 -7.12 3.41
CA LEU A 72 -12.67 -8.26 2.72
C LEU A 72 -12.53 -9.45 3.68
N ALA A 73 -12.93 -10.63 3.23
CA ALA A 73 -12.77 -11.88 3.96
C ALA A 73 -11.81 -12.82 3.24
N HIS A 74 -11.02 -13.59 3.99
CA HIS A 74 -10.10 -14.58 3.43
C HIS A 74 -10.81 -15.63 2.54
N THR A 75 -12.10 -15.86 2.74
CA THR A 75 -12.92 -16.77 1.93
C THR A 75 -13.11 -16.30 0.48
N LEU A 76 -12.74 -15.06 0.15
CA LEU A 76 -12.75 -14.54 -1.23
C LEU A 76 -11.56 -15.03 -2.04
N LEU A 77 -10.51 -15.57 -1.39
CA LEU A 77 -9.29 -16.03 -2.06
C LEU A 77 -9.43 -17.50 -2.46
N ASP A 78 -9.40 -17.77 -3.76
CA ASP A 78 -9.33 -19.12 -4.31
C ASP A 78 -7.86 -19.56 -4.43
N PRO A 79 -7.43 -20.67 -3.78
CA PRO A 79 -6.08 -21.22 -3.91
C PRO A 79 -5.63 -21.51 -5.34
N ASN A 80 -6.54 -21.59 -6.31
CA ASN A 80 -6.25 -21.88 -7.71
C ASN A 80 -6.06 -20.65 -8.58
N ASP A 81 -6.29 -19.43 -8.07
CA ASP A 81 -6.19 -18.18 -8.84
C ASP A 81 -5.16 -17.21 -8.22
N CYS A 82 -4.88 -16.11 -8.93
CA CYS A 82 -4.13 -14.98 -8.39
C CYS A 82 -5.07 -13.82 -8.02
N PHE A 83 -4.69 -13.01 -7.03
CA PHE A 83 -5.46 -11.85 -6.60
C PHE A 83 -4.56 -10.63 -6.43
N LEU A 84 -5.10 -9.46 -6.75
CA LEU A 84 -4.46 -8.16 -6.60
C LEU A 84 -5.30 -7.32 -5.65
N LEU A 85 -4.71 -6.99 -4.50
CA LEU A 85 -5.31 -6.15 -3.48
C LEU A 85 -4.71 -4.75 -3.60
N ASP A 86 -5.52 -3.82 -4.06
CA ASP A 86 -5.21 -2.40 -4.02
C ASP A 86 -5.62 -1.85 -2.65
N GLY A 87 -4.64 -1.45 -1.85
CA GLY A 87 -4.83 -0.87 -0.53
C GLY A 87 -4.72 0.64 -0.51
N GLY A 88 -4.70 1.29 -1.68
CA GLY A 88 -4.42 2.72 -1.81
C GLY A 88 -3.08 3.09 -1.19
N MET A 89 -3.09 4.02 -0.24
CA MET A 89 -1.91 4.43 0.56
C MET A 89 -1.22 3.30 1.34
N SER A 90 -1.91 2.20 1.64
CA SER A 90 -1.28 1.03 2.28
C SER A 90 -0.37 0.24 1.32
N GLY A 91 -0.45 0.54 0.02
CA GLY A 91 0.29 -0.13 -1.03
C GLY A 91 -0.51 -1.20 -1.76
N LEU A 92 0.16 -1.79 -2.75
CA LEU A 92 -0.40 -2.78 -3.65
C LEU A 92 0.16 -4.17 -3.33
N PHE A 93 -0.73 -5.14 -3.12
CA PHE A 93 -0.36 -6.50 -2.75
C PHE A 93 -0.82 -7.50 -3.80
N VAL A 94 0.04 -8.48 -4.11
CA VAL A 94 -0.30 -9.61 -4.98
C VAL A 94 -0.32 -10.88 -4.14
N TRP A 95 -1.46 -11.56 -4.14
CA TRP A 95 -1.59 -12.88 -3.56
C TRP A 95 -1.61 -13.91 -4.68
N VAL A 96 -0.74 -14.92 -4.56
CA VAL A 96 -0.59 -15.96 -5.57
C VAL A 96 -1.09 -17.28 -4.98
N GLY A 97 -2.17 -17.81 -5.55
CA GLY A 97 -2.70 -19.11 -5.20
C GLY A 97 -1.69 -20.22 -5.43
N LYS A 98 -1.69 -21.23 -4.55
CA LYS A 98 -0.80 -22.40 -4.68
C LYS A 98 -1.04 -23.16 -5.99
N GLY A 99 -2.29 -23.24 -6.43
CA GLY A 99 -2.74 -23.86 -7.67
C GLY A 99 -2.71 -22.92 -8.89
N ALA A 100 -2.39 -21.64 -8.70
CA ALA A 100 -2.40 -20.65 -9.79
C ALA A 100 -1.46 -21.03 -10.93
N SER A 101 -1.96 -20.82 -12.15
CA SER A 101 -1.29 -21.10 -13.40
C SER A 101 -0.05 -20.22 -13.58
N ALA A 102 0.93 -20.68 -14.37
CA ALA A 102 2.13 -19.87 -14.65
C ALA A 102 1.78 -18.55 -15.37
N LYS A 103 0.68 -18.55 -16.14
CA LYS A 103 0.19 -17.37 -16.86
C LYS A 103 -0.40 -16.36 -15.87
N GLU A 104 -1.26 -16.81 -14.96
CA GLU A 104 -1.85 -15.97 -13.90
C GLU A 104 -0.78 -15.36 -12.99
N ARG A 105 0.24 -16.13 -12.61
CA ARG A 105 1.38 -15.64 -11.82
C ARG A 105 2.12 -14.52 -12.53
N LYS A 106 2.43 -14.70 -13.81
CA LYS A 106 3.14 -13.68 -14.59
C LYS A 106 2.29 -12.42 -14.76
N GLU A 107 1.02 -12.57 -15.14
CA GLU A 107 0.18 -11.42 -15.39
C GLU A 107 -0.23 -10.69 -14.11
N SER A 108 -0.40 -11.39 -12.98
CA SER A 108 -0.62 -10.72 -11.69
C SER A 108 0.51 -9.76 -11.30
N MET A 109 1.75 -10.17 -11.54
CA MET A 109 2.92 -9.32 -11.30
C MET A 109 3.02 -8.16 -12.29
N LEU A 110 2.72 -8.40 -13.56
CA LEU A 110 2.72 -7.35 -14.59
C LEU A 110 1.62 -6.32 -14.31
N LEU A 111 0.42 -6.78 -13.97
CA LEU A 111 -0.70 -5.92 -13.63
C LEU A 111 -0.39 -5.07 -12.40
N ALA A 112 0.28 -5.65 -11.39
CA ALA A 112 0.72 -4.89 -10.22
C ALA A 112 1.69 -3.75 -10.59
N GLN A 113 2.64 -4.00 -11.49
CA GLN A 113 3.57 -2.97 -11.97
C GLN A 113 2.90 -1.87 -12.80
N VAL A 114 1.78 -2.19 -13.45
CA VAL A 114 1.00 -1.21 -14.21
C VAL A 114 0.13 -0.38 -13.27
N CYS A 115 -0.57 -1.03 -12.34
CA CYS A 115 -1.46 -0.36 -11.37
C CYS A 115 -0.68 0.61 -10.48
N SER A 116 0.54 0.27 -10.08
CA SER A 116 1.40 1.18 -9.31
C SER A 116 1.81 2.45 -10.05
N ARG A 117 1.57 2.56 -11.37
CA ARG A 117 1.94 3.73 -12.20
C ARG A 117 0.74 4.59 -12.58
N THR A 118 -0.48 4.09 -12.38
CA THR A 118 -1.73 4.78 -12.73
C THR A 118 -2.37 5.50 -11.54
N CYS A 119 -1.79 5.35 -10.34
CA CYS A 119 -2.22 6.00 -9.11
C CYS A 119 -1.39 7.26 -8.75
N ASP A 120 -0.50 7.70 -9.65
CA ASP A 120 0.22 8.99 -9.58
C ASP A 120 -0.53 10.11 -10.34
#